data_AF-A0A4Z0PSV4-F1
#
_entry.id   AF-A0A4Z0PSV4-F1
#
_cell.length_a   1.000
_cell.length_b   1.000
_cell.length_c   1.000
_cell.angle_alpha   90.00
_cell.angle_beta   90.00
_cell.angle_gamma   90.00
#
_symmetry.space_group_name_H-M   'P 1'
#
loop_
_entity.id
_entity.type
_entity.pdbx_description
1 polymer ?
#
loop_
_entity_poly.entity_id
_entity_poly.type
_entity_poly.pdbx_seq_one_letter_code
_entity_poly.pdbx_strand_id
1 'polypeptide(L)'
;MSTFSTDSEVNIITAVRAHFGLSVRQLASYLGVSAGFVSHLETGRKGLPAALAPRLTVLSRLLPPPLGQGPPAPPEPPESAIYDTLAPLPAPDALLAATELSGATTPAPEPLRQRLRDARQQLLQYGQRLAQQQSRAVLLARRRRGVAQLQTAPFPTEPAETARYARWLGELATDLARDEPDPTQAAADRLLLAARVAALRAEVALLAELSSGS
;
A
#
# COMPACT_ATOMS: atom_id res chain seq x y z
N MET A 1 -38.63 6.16 -19.73
CA MET A 1 -38.35 6.06 -18.28
C MET A 1 -37.00 5.40 -18.11
N SER A 2 -35.93 6.20 -18.11
CA SER A 2 -34.58 5.70 -17.88
C SER A 2 -34.29 5.84 -16.39
N THR A 3 -34.24 4.71 -15.70
CA THR A 3 -33.68 4.62 -14.35
C THR A 3 -32.18 4.87 -14.48
N PHE A 4 -31.73 6.11 -14.21
CA PHE A 4 -30.32 6.37 -13.99
C PHE A 4 -29.92 5.58 -12.75
N SER A 5 -29.07 4.58 -12.95
CA SER A 5 -28.33 3.93 -11.87
C SER A 5 -27.68 5.03 -11.04
N THR A 6 -27.99 5.07 -9.75
CA THR A 6 -27.22 5.79 -8.74
C THR A 6 -25.81 5.19 -8.71
N ASP A 7 -24.97 5.60 -9.66
CA ASP A 7 -23.52 5.59 -9.50
C ASP A 7 -23.26 6.22 -8.14
N SER A 8 -22.53 5.51 -7.29
CA SER A 8 -22.15 6.02 -5.97
C SER A 8 -21.54 7.41 -6.15
N GLU A 9 -22.26 8.47 -5.77
CA GLU A 9 -21.72 9.82 -5.73
C GLU A 9 -20.46 9.74 -4.87
N VAL A 10 -19.30 9.78 -5.52
CA VAL A 10 -18.03 9.66 -4.83
C VAL A 10 -17.94 10.86 -3.92
N ASN A 11 -18.02 10.60 -2.61
CA ASN A 11 -17.92 11.66 -1.62
C ASN A 11 -16.57 12.34 -1.77
N ILE A 12 -16.60 13.64 -2.13
CA ILE A 12 -15.40 14.41 -2.46
C ILE A 12 -14.37 14.41 -1.32
N ILE A 13 -14.81 14.31 -0.06
CA ILE A 13 -13.93 14.25 1.11
C ILE A 13 -13.18 12.92 1.13
N THR A 14 -13.89 11.81 0.88
CA THR A 14 -13.29 10.49 0.75
C THR A 14 -12.31 10.45 -0.43
N ALA A 15 -12.65 11.06 -1.56
CA ALA A 15 -11.77 11.16 -2.73
C ALA A 15 -10.51 11.96 -2.44
N VAL A 16 -10.62 13.14 -1.82
CA VAL A 16 -9.49 13.95 -1.38
C VAL A 16 -8.58 13.14 -0.47
N ARG A 17 -9.14 12.49 0.54
CA ARG A 17 -8.36 11.69 1.48
C ARG A 17 -7.64 10.54 0.79
N ALA A 18 -8.37 9.79 -0.04
CA ALA A 18 -7.84 8.62 -0.73
C ALA A 18 -6.72 9.00 -1.71
N HIS A 19 -6.89 10.09 -2.47
CA HIS A 19 -5.92 10.58 -3.45
C HIS A 19 -4.61 11.03 -2.79
N PHE A 20 -4.70 11.85 -1.75
CA PHE A 20 -3.52 12.38 -1.05
C PHE A 20 -2.93 11.43 0.00
N GLY A 21 -3.56 10.27 0.24
CA GLY A 21 -3.13 9.33 1.28
C GLY A 21 -3.21 9.93 2.70
N LEU A 22 -4.19 10.79 2.95
CA LEU A 22 -4.39 11.46 4.24
C LEU A 22 -5.12 10.55 5.22
N SER A 23 -4.84 10.69 6.51
CA SER A 23 -5.73 10.16 7.55
C SER A 23 -6.90 11.12 7.82
N VAL A 24 -7.97 10.61 8.44
CA VAL A 24 -9.11 11.44 8.90
C VAL A 24 -8.63 12.57 9.80
N ARG A 25 -7.69 12.29 10.71
CA ARG A 25 -7.11 13.27 11.64
C ARG A 25 -6.37 14.38 10.88
N GLN A 26 -5.61 14.03 9.85
CA GLN A 26 -4.85 15.00 9.06
C GLN A 26 -5.75 15.93 8.26
N LEU A 27 -6.82 15.39 7.67
CA LEU A 27 -7.81 16.20 6.97
C LEU A 27 -8.60 17.09 7.95
N ALA A 28 -8.95 16.56 9.12
CA ALA A 28 -9.59 17.31 10.20
C ALA A 28 -8.73 18.48 10.69
N SER A 29 -7.41 18.26 10.88
CA SER A 29 -6.45 19.32 11.27
C SER A 29 -6.45 20.46 10.26
N TYR A 30 -6.37 20.15 8.95
CA TYR A 30 -6.42 21.15 7.90
C TYR A 30 -7.73 21.96 7.90
N LEU A 31 -8.85 21.26 8.00
CA LEU A 31 -10.17 21.89 8.01
C LEU A 31 -10.45 22.66 9.30
N GLY A 32 -9.70 22.43 10.38
CA GLY A 32 -9.92 23.02 11.69
C GLY A 32 -11.14 22.45 12.40
N VAL A 33 -11.42 21.16 12.21
CA VAL A 33 -12.56 20.44 12.80
C VAL A 33 -12.10 19.16 13.50
N SER A 34 -13.02 18.44 14.16
CA SER A 34 -12.71 17.14 14.77
C SER A 34 -12.69 16.00 13.74
N ALA A 35 -11.92 14.95 14.02
CA ALA A 35 -11.88 13.75 13.18
C ALA A 35 -13.26 13.08 13.03
N GLY A 36 -14.03 13.01 14.12
CA GLY A 36 -15.39 12.47 14.08
C GLY A 36 -16.33 13.28 13.18
N PHE A 37 -16.14 14.61 13.10
CA PHE A 37 -16.89 15.43 12.15
C PHE A 37 -16.57 15.06 10.70
N VAL A 38 -15.29 14.87 10.36
CA VAL A 38 -14.89 14.42 9.01
C VAL A 38 -15.49 13.04 8.70
N SER A 39 -15.50 12.09 9.64
CA SER A 39 -16.16 10.80 9.44
C SER A 39 -17.68 10.93 9.20
N HIS A 40 -18.35 11.86 9.87
CA HIS A 40 -19.76 12.16 9.58
C HIS A 40 -19.96 12.77 8.19
N LEU A 41 -19.04 13.60 7.73
CA LEU A 41 -19.09 14.12 6.36
C LEU A 41 -18.85 13.01 5.33
N GLU A 42 -17.87 12.13 5.55
CA GLU A 42 -17.56 10.99 4.65
C GLU A 42 -18.74 10.00 4.51
N THR A 43 -19.50 9.81 5.60
CA THR A 43 -20.68 8.93 5.63
C THR A 43 -21.97 9.62 5.19
N GLY A 44 -21.92 10.90 4.80
CA GLY A 44 -23.10 11.69 4.41
C GLY A 44 -24.06 12.02 5.55
N ARG A 45 -23.68 11.74 6.81
CA ARG A 45 -24.52 12.03 7.99
C ARG A 45 -24.58 13.53 8.32
N LYS A 46 -23.61 14.32 7.87
CA LYS A 46 -23.59 15.78 7.98
C LYS A 46 -23.21 16.40 6.65
N GLY A 47 -23.80 17.55 6.34
CA GLY A 47 -23.41 18.37 5.19
C GLY A 47 -22.16 19.20 5.47
N LEU A 48 -21.43 19.55 4.40
CA LEU A 48 -20.26 20.43 4.48
C LEU A 48 -20.68 21.86 4.84
N PRO A 49 -20.24 22.43 5.97
CA PRO A 49 -20.50 23.83 6.30
C PRO A 49 -19.92 24.76 5.24
N ALA A 50 -20.65 25.82 4.88
CA ALA A 50 -20.23 26.79 3.86
C ALA A 50 -18.85 27.41 4.15
N ALA A 51 -18.52 27.62 5.43
CA ALA A 51 -17.22 28.15 5.87
C ALA A 51 -16.03 27.22 5.54
N LEU A 52 -16.25 25.92 5.36
CA LEU A 52 -15.21 24.95 5.03
C LEU A 52 -15.10 24.68 3.53
N ALA A 53 -16.11 25.06 2.75
CA ALA A 53 -16.16 24.81 1.31
C ALA A 53 -14.93 25.35 0.57
N PRO A 54 -14.46 26.60 0.78
CA PRO A 54 -13.29 27.12 0.06
C PRO A 54 -12.02 26.28 0.28
N ARG A 55 -11.77 25.83 1.52
CA ARG A 55 -10.60 25.00 1.85
C ARG A 55 -10.65 23.66 1.14
N LEU A 56 -11.82 23.04 1.09
CA LEU A 56 -12.00 21.76 0.40
C LEU A 56 -11.92 21.93 -1.12
N THR A 57 -12.42 23.05 -1.66
CA THR A 57 -12.30 23.39 -3.08
C THR A 57 -10.85 23.48 -3.54
N VAL A 58 -9.95 24.02 -2.70
CA VAL A 58 -8.51 24.04 -3.01
C VAL A 58 -7.96 22.63 -3.20
N LEU A 59 -8.29 21.71 -2.29
CA LEU A 59 -7.84 20.31 -2.39
C LEU A 59 -8.53 19.55 -3.52
N SER A 60 -9.81 19.78 -3.77
CA SER A 60 -10.57 19.06 -4.79
C SER A 60 -10.12 19.40 -6.21
N ARG A 61 -9.68 20.65 -6.46
CA ARG A 61 -9.13 21.06 -7.75
C ARG A 61 -7.89 20.28 -8.16
N LEU A 62 -7.13 19.79 -7.18
CA LEU A 62 -5.91 19.00 -7.38
C LEU A 62 -6.19 17.51 -7.63
N LEU A 63 -7.45 17.07 -7.51
CA LEU A 63 -7.83 15.69 -7.84
C LEU A 63 -7.79 15.45 -9.35
N PRO A 64 -7.54 14.20 -9.78
CA PRO A 64 -7.64 13.84 -11.18
C PRO A 64 -9.09 14.00 -11.68
N PRO A 65 -9.28 14.18 -13.00
CA PRO A 65 -10.61 14.11 -13.60
C PRO A 65 -11.29 12.76 -13.30
N PRO A 66 -12.63 12.71 -13.15
CA PRO A 66 -13.59 13.80 -13.38
C PRO A 66 -13.81 14.71 -12.17
N LEU A 67 -13.25 14.38 -11.01
CA LEU A 67 -13.55 15.05 -9.74
C LEU A 67 -12.81 16.38 -9.56
N GLY A 68 -11.72 16.59 -10.30
CA GLY A 68 -10.91 17.80 -10.25
C GLY A 68 -10.28 18.16 -11.60
N GLN A 69 -9.30 19.05 -11.55
CA GLN A 69 -8.54 19.57 -12.70
C GLN A 69 -7.05 19.25 -12.58
N GLY A 70 -6.68 18.38 -11.65
CA GLY A 70 -5.31 17.95 -11.43
C GLY A 70 -4.79 17.09 -12.58
N PRO A 71 -3.46 16.89 -12.65
CA PRO A 71 -2.90 15.93 -13.58
C PRO A 71 -3.54 14.55 -13.35
N PRO A 72 -3.74 13.74 -14.41
CA PRO A 72 -4.22 12.38 -14.25
C PRO A 72 -3.29 11.65 -13.27
N ALA A 73 -3.88 10.87 -12.37
CA ALA A 73 -3.09 10.07 -11.44
C ALA A 73 -2.12 9.22 -12.28
N PRO A 74 -0.80 9.23 -11.98
CA PRO A 74 0.11 8.30 -12.60
C PRO A 74 -0.46 6.90 -12.43
N PRO A 75 -0.41 6.04 -13.45
CA PRO A 75 -0.93 4.68 -13.35
C PRO A 75 -0.40 4.10 -12.04
N GLU A 76 -1.31 3.72 -11.14
CA GLU A 76 -0.88 2.99 -9.96
C GLU A 76 -0.08 1.80 -10.50
N PRO A 77 1.15 1.57 -10.02
CA PRO A 77 1.83 0.33 -10.37
C PRO A 77 0.80 -0.76 -10.08
N PRO A 78 0.51 -1.64 -11.05
CA PRO A 78 -0.62 -2.55 -10.90
C PRO A 78 -0.44 -3.29 -9.58
N GLU A 79 -1.52 -3.70 -8.93
CA GLU A 79 -1.40 -4.53 -7.72
C GLU A 79 -0.58 -5.81 -7.99
N SER A 80 -0.35 -6.18 -9.25
CA SER A 80 0.60 -7.22 -9.69
C SER A 80 2.07 -6.80 -9.82
N ALA A 81 2.38 -5.49 -9.85
CA ALA A 81 3.74 -4.95 -9.69
C ALA A 81 4.16 -4.83 -8.22
N ILE A 82 3.24 -5.06 -7.28
CA ILE A 82 3.60 -5.73 -6.03
C ILE A 82 4.19 -7.06 -6.47
N TYR A 83 5.53 -7.15 -6.48
CA TYR A 83 6.34 -8.32 -6.85
C TYR A 83 5.47 -9.56 -6.91
N ASP A 84 5.10 -10.02 -8.12
CA ASP A 84 4.12 -11.09 -8.29
C ASP A 84 4.63 -12.29 -7.50
N THR A 85 4.10 -12.47 -6.30
CA THR A 85 4.61 -13.49 -5.40
C THR A 85 4.26 -14.87 -5.97
N LEU A 86 3.33 -14.97 -6.92
CA LEU A 86 3.00 -16.19 -7.61
C LEU A 86 3.83 -16.40 -8.89
N ALA A 87 4.56 -15.39 -9.35
CA ALA A 87 5.52 -15.59 -10.42
C ALA A 87 6.57 -16.59 -9.92
N PRO A 88 6.73 -17.74 -10.59
CA PRO A 88 7.76 -18.70 -10.21
C PRO A 88 9.11 -17.99 -10.30
N LEU A 89 9.89 -18.08 -9.22
CA LEU A 89 11.31 -17.76 -9.31
C LEU A 89 11.92 -18.61 -10.42
N PRO A 90 12.96 -18.12 -11.11
CA PRO A 90 13.78 -19.00 -11.93
C PRO A 90 14.16 -20.20 -11.07
N ALA A 91 13.95 -21.41 -11.61
CA ALA A 91 14.32 -22.63 -10.92
C ALA A 91 15.77 -22.50 -10.43
N PRO A 92 16.09 -22.92 -9.19
CA PRO A 92 17.47 -22.91 -8.72
C PRO A 92 18.34 -23.57 -9.79
N ASP A 93 19.41 -22.86 -10.16
CA ASP A 93 20.29 -23.18 -11.29
C ASP A 93 20.63 -24.67 -11.31
N ALA A 94 20.86 -25.20 -12.52
CA ALA A 94 21.19 -26.60 -12.82
C ALA A 94 22.42 -27.17 -12.05
N LEU A 95 23.06 -26.38 -11.20
CA LEU A 95 24.08 -26.81 -10.23
C LEU A 95 23.56 -27.86 -9.22
N LEU A 96 22.24 -27.94 -8.96
CA LEU A 96 21.68 -29.06 -8.19
C LEU A 96 21.58 -30.37 -9.00
N ALA A 97 21.43 -30.28 -10.33
CA ALA A 97 21.38 -31.46 -11.20
C ALA A 97 22.74 -32.18 -11.32
N ALA A 98 23.83 -31.51 -10.95
CA ALA A 98 25.19 -32.09 -10.99
C ALA A 98 25.55 -32.93 -9.74
N THR A 99 24.66 -33.02 -8.74
CA THR A 99 24.93 -33.79 -7.51
C THR A 99 24.13 -35.09 -7.51
N GLU A 100 24.31 -35.92 -8.53
CA GLU A 100 23.89 -37.32 -8.45
C GLU A 100 24.79 -38.05 -7.43
N LEU A 101 24.41 -37.97 -6.16
CA LEU A 101 24.96 -38.79 -5.08
C LEU A 101 24.53 -40.24 -5.31
N SER A 102 25.25 -40.94 -6.19
CA SER A 102 25.17 -42.38 -6.37
C SER A 102 25.35 -43.08 -5.01
N GLY A 103 24.26 -43.66 -4.48
CA GLY A 103 24.24 -44.41 -3.22
C GLY A 103 23.36 -43.82 -2.11
N ALA A 104 22.62 -42.73 -2.35
CA ALA A 104 21.72 -42.18 -1.34
C ALA A 104 20.55 -43.14 -1.02
N THR A 105 20.50 -43.61 0.23
CA THR A 105 19.37 -44.37 0.77
C THR A 105 18.12 -43.49 0.79
N THR A 106 16.98 -44.00 0.32
CA THR A 106 15.71 -43.27 0.34
C THR A 106 15.43 -42.77 1.76
N PRO A 107 15.31 -41.44 1.99
CA PRO A 107 15.03 -40.92 3.32
C PRO A 107 13.70 -41.44 3.83
N ALA A 108 13.60 -41.68 5.14
CA ALA A 108 12.34 -42.08 5.75
C ALA A 108 11.23 -41.03 5.45
N PRO A 109 9.97 -41.44 5.23
CA PRO A 109 8.92 -40.54 4.78
C PRO A 109 8.47 -39.53 5.85
N GLU A 110 8.57 -39.87 7.13
CA GLU A 110 8.08 -39.02 8.23
C GLU A 110 8.86 -37.70 8.41
N PRO A 111 10.20 -37.66 8.41
CA PRO A 111 10.93 -36.39 8.47
C PRO A 111 10.63 -35.46 7.29
N LEU A 112 10.38 -36.01 6.09
CA LEU A 112 9.97 -35.20 4.92
C LEU A 112 8.60 -34.56 5.13
N ARG A 113 7.62 -35.32 5.64
CA ARG A 113 6.29 -34.79 5.97
C ARG A 113 6.36 -33.70 7.03
N GLN A 114 7.17 -33.89 8.07
CA GLN A 114 7.35 -32.89 9.11
C GLN A 114 7.95 -31.61 8.54
N ARG A 115 9.03 -31.73 7.76
CA ARG A 115 9.66 -30.58 7.10
C ARG A 115 8.69 -29.84 6.18
N LEU A 116 7.86 -30.55 5.43
CA LEU A 116 6.83 -29.96 4.58
C LEU A 116 5.80 -29.15 5.38
N ARG A 117 5.34 -29.67 6.52
CA ARG A 117 4.42 -28.93 7.42
C ARG A 117 5.08 -27.65 7.93
N ASP A 118 6.32 -27.75 8.40
CA ASP A 118 7.07 -26.62 8.95
C ASP A 118 7.31 -25.54 7.87
N ALA A 119 7.73 -25.94 6.67
CA ALA A 119 7.94 -25.03 5.55
C ALA A 119 6.65 -24.31 5.12
N ARG A 120 5.50 -25.02 5.10
CA ARG A 120 4.18 -24.42 4.83
C ARG A 120 3.78 -23.41 5.88
N GLN A 121 4.00 -23.72 7.16
CA GLN A 121 3.70 -22.79 8.25
C GLN A 121 4.56 -21.53 8.15
N GLN A 122 5.86 -21.67 7.89
CA GLN A 122 6.76 -20.53 7.68
C GLN A 122 6.34 -19.69 6.47
N LEU A 123 5.96 -20.35 5.37
CA LEU A 123 5.48 -19.66 4.17
C LEU A 123 4.26 -18.78 4.45
N LEU A 124 3.28 -19.29 5.22
CA LEU A 124 2.11 -18.50 5.61
C LEU A 124 2.50 -17.28 6.46
N GLN A 125 3.35 -17.47 7.46
CA GLN A 125 3.79 -16.39 8.34
C GLN A 125 4.56 -15.29 7.60
N TYR A 126 5.56 -15.66 6.80
CA TYR A 126 6.33 -14.70 6.03
C TYR A 126 5.51 -14.06 4.91
N GLY A 127 4.60 -14.80 4.28
CA GLY A 127 3.68 -14.28 3.27
C GLY A 127 2.76 -13.19 3.83
N GLN A 128 2.17 -13.40 5.01
CA GLN A 128 1.35 -12.38 5.68
C GLN A 128 2.16 -11.13 6.03
N ARG A 129 3.37 -11.30 6.57
CA ARG A 129 4.26 -10.18 6.88
C ARG A 129 4.64 -9.39 5.63
N LEU A 130 4.92 -10.06 4.52
CA LEU A 130 5.24 -9.43 3.24
C LEU A 130 4.06 -8.60 2.74
N ALA A 131 2.85 -9.16 2.74
CA ALA A 131 1.64 -8.46 2.32
C ALA A 131 1.41 -7.19 3.16
N GLN A 132 1.55 -7.27 4.49
CA GLN A 132 1.44 -6.11 5.37
C GLN A 132 2.47 -5.01 5.04
N GLN A 133 3.73 -5.39 4.83
CA GLN A 133 4.78 -4.44 4.46
C GLN A 133 4.53 -3.80 3.09
N GLN A 134 4.01 -4.56 2.13
CA GLN A 134 3.65 -4.07 0.79
C GLN A 134 2.48 -3.07 0.86
N SER A 135 1.39 -3.40 1.57
CA SER A 135 0.27 -2.48 1.76
C SER A 135 0.71 -1.19 2.43
N ARG A 136 1.55 -1.26 3.47
CA ARG A 136 2.12 -0.08 4.13
C ARG A 136 2.97 0.76 3.17
N ALA A 137 3.80 0.11 2.36
CA ALA A 137 4.65 0.80 1.37
C ALA A 137 3.83 1.55 0.32
N VAL A 138 2.74 0.94 -0.19
CA VAL A 138 1.81 1.58 -1.13
C VAL A 138 1.18 2.82 -0.52
N LEU A 139 0.67 2.72 0.71
CA LEU A 139 0.08 3.86 1.43
C LEU A 139 1.07 5.02 1.62
N LEU A 140 2.31 4.70 2.02
CA LEU A 140 3.36 5.71 2.23
C LEU A 140 3.82 6.33 0.91
N ALA A 141 3.97 5.54 -0.16
CA ALA A 141 4.27 6.05 -1.50
C ALA A 141 3.19 6.99 -2.01
N ARG A 142 1.90 6.63 -1.83
CA ARG A 142 0.77 7.49 -2.18
C ARG A 142 0.81 8.80 -1.39
N ARG A 143 1.05 8.71 -0.08
CA ARG A 143 1.17 9.89 0.80
C ARG A 143 2.33 10.80 0.42
N ARG A 144 3.52 10.26 0.09
CA ARG A 144 4.65 11.05 -0.41
C ARG A 144 4.29 11.83 -1.66
N ARG A 145 3.68 11.14 -2.63
CA ARG A 145 3.21 11.76 -3.87
C ARG A 145 2.19 12.86 -3.58
N GLY A 146 1.24 12.59 -2.69
CA GLY A 146 0.24 13.55 -2.26
C GLY A 146 0.85 14.80 -1.63
N VAL A 147 1.78 14.63 -0.69
CA VAL A 147 2.50 15.75 -0.05
C VAL A 147 3.31 16.54 -1.08
N ALA A 148 4.04 15.87 -1.98
CA ALA A 148 4.79 16.54 -3.04
C ALA A 148 3.86 17.36 -3.95
N GLN A 149 2.72 16.80 -4.35
CA GLN A 149 1.72 17.51 -5.14
C GLN A 149 1.19 18.75 -4.40
N LEU A 150 0.85 18.61 -3.12
CA LEU A 150 0.36 19.70 -2.29
C LEU A 150 1.40 20.81 -2.07
N GLN A 151 2.70 20.46 -2.01
CA GLN A 151 3.80 21.42 -1.92
C GLN A 151 3.99 22.24 -3.21
N THR A 152 3.69 21.65 -4.37
CA THR A 152 3.74 22.34 -5.66
C THR A 152 2.46 23.11 -6.01
N ALA A 153 1.39 22.91 -5.24
CA ALA A 153 0.11 23.55 -5.50
C ALA A 153 0.17 25.07 -5.19
N PRO A 154 -0.62 25.89 -5.91
CA PRO A 154 -0.72 27.31 -5.59
C PRO A 154 -1.26 27.50 -4.17
N PHE A 155 -0.58 28.35 -3.39
CA PHE A 155 -0.99 28.68 -2.04
C PHE A 155 -2.33 29.44 -2.03
N PRO A 156 -3.12 29.33 -0.94
CA PRO A 156 -4.28 30.19 -0.73
C PRO A 156 -3.92 31.68 -0.85
N THR A 157 -4.87 32.50 -1.30
CA THR A 157 -4.63 33.95 -1.43
C THR A 157 -4.69 34.69 -0.09
N GLU A 158 -5.46 34.17 0.86
CA GLU A 158 -5.60 34.78 2.20
C GLU A 158 -4.37 34.45 3.07
N PRO A 159 -3.72 35.45 3.71
CA PRO A 159 -2.47 35.23 4.44
C PRO A 159 -2.64 34.28 5.65
N ALA A 160 -3.78 34.35 6.35
CA ALA A 160 -4.07 33.47 7.47
C ALA A 160 -4.21 32.00 7.02
N GLU A 161 -4.85 31.76 5.88
CA GLU A 161 -5.00 30.43 5.30
C GLU A 161 -3.67 29.91 4.75
N THR A 162 -2.83 30.76 4.17
CA THR A 162 -1.46 30.41 3.76
C THR A 162 -0.61 29.95 4.93
N ALA A 163 -0.64 30.67 6.05
CA ALA A 163 0.09 30.28 7.26
C ALA A 163 -0.43 28.94 7.83
N ARG A 164 -1.75 28.73 7.82
CA ARG A 164 -2.38 27.45 8.23
C ARG A 164 -1.96 26.31 7.32
N TYR A 165 -2.03 26.49 6.01
CA TYR A 165 -1.67 25.50 5.00
C TYR A 165 -0.19 25.12 5.12
N ALA A 166 0.71 26.10 5.24
CA ALA A 166 2.14 25.86 5.43
C ALA A 166 2.44 25.07 6.71
N ARG A 167 1.78 25.40 7.83
CA ARG A 167 1.92 24.65 9.09
C ARG A 167 1.45 23.20 8.93
N TRP A 168 0.27 23.01 8.34
CA TRP A 168 -0.30 21.69 8.09
C TRP A 168 0.60 20.84 7.18
N LEU A 169 1.19 21.42 6.12
CA LEU A 169 2.16 20.72 5.28
C LEU A 169 3.42 20.31 6.05
N GLY A 170 3.91 21.18 6.96
CA GLY A 170 5.03 20.86 7.85
C GLY A 170 4.72 19.69 8.79
N GLU A 171 3.52 19.65 9.37
CA GLU A 171 3.04 18.52 10.18
C GLU A 171 2.96 17.23 9.35
N LEU A 172 2.40 17.29 8.13
CA LEU A 172 2.32 16.14 7.24
C LEU A 172 3.68 15.57 6.87
N ALA A 173 4.65 16.43 6.57
CA ALA A 173 6.03 16.04 6.26
C ALA A 173 6.72 15.42 7.49
N THR A 174 6.49 15.99 8.68
CA THR A 174 7.03 15.45 9.94
C THR A 174 6.47 14.07 10.25
N ASP A 175 5.15 13.89 10.13
CA ASP A 175 4.52 12.59 10.35
C ASP A 175 5.01 11.56 9.31
N LEU A 176 5.19 11.97 8.05
CA LEU A 176 5.70 11.09 7.00
C LEU A 176 7.14 10.64 7.28
N ALA A 177 8.01 11.55 7.73
CA ALA A 177 9.38 11.23 8.13
C ALA A 177 9.43 10.30 9.36
N ARG A 178 8.47 10.43 10.29
CA ARG A 178 8.33 9.52 11.44
C ARG A 178 7.89 8.12 11.00
N ASP A 179 6.94 8.03 10.08
CA ASP A 179 6.35 6.76 9.64
C ASP A 179 7.32 5.93 8.77
N GLU A 180 8.27 6.59 8.10
CA GLU A 180 9.28 5.93 7.26
C GLU A 180 10.62 6.69 7.31
N PRO A 181 11.40 6.52 8.40
CA PRO A 181 12.64 7.27 8.60
C PRO A 181 13.73 6.89 7.59
N ASP A 182 13.79 5.61 7.19
CA ASP A 182 14.72 5.11 6.18
C ASP A 182 13.97 4.32 5.09
N PRO A 183 13.64 4.96 3.96
CA PRO A 183 12.89 4.32 2.88
C PRO A 183 13.70 3.28 2.12
N THR A 184 15.03 3.46 2.07
CA THR A 184 15.95 2.56 1.36
C THR A 184 16.09 1.25 2.13
N GLN A 185 16.30 1.33 3.44
CA GLN A 185 16.33 0.14 4.30
C GLN A 185 14.98 -0.58 4.28
N ALA A 186 13.87 0.15 4.37
CA ALA A 186 12.53 -0.46 4.31
C ALA A 186 12.27 -1.18 2.97
N ALA A 187 12.82 -0.66 1.86
CA ALA A 187 12.75 -1.34 0.56
C ALA A 187 13.62 -2.60 0.52
N ALA A 188 14.86 -2.53 1.02
CA ALA A 188 15.76 -3.67 1.11
C ALA A 188 15.18 -4.81 1.96
N ASP A 189 14.64 -4.49 3.14
CA ASP A 189 13.99 -5.46 4.03
C ASP A 189 12.82 -6.18 3.34
N ARG A 190 12.00 -5.44 2.58
CA ARG A 190 10.90 -6.02 1.81
C ARG A 190 11.40 -6.98 0.73
N LEU A 191 12.45 -6.60 -0.01
CA LEU A 191 13.03 -7.45 -1.06
C LEU A 191 13.63 -8.74 -0.47
N LEU A 192 14.34 -8.64 0.65
CA LEU A 192 14.88 -9.81 1.36
C LEU A 192 13.76 -10.74 1.85
N LEU A 193 12.67 -10.18 2.37
CA LEU A 193 11.50 -10.96 2.79
C LEU A 193 10.82 -11.62 1.59
N ALA A 194 10.67 -10.91 0.46
CA ALA A 194 10.13 -11.47 -0.77
C ALA A 194 10.97 -12.65 -1.29
N ALA A 195 12.30 -12.51 -1.31
CA ALA A 195 13.22 -13.59 -1.67
C ALA A 195 13.06 -14.82 -0.75
N ARG A 196 12.91 -14.60 0.57
CA ARG A 196 12.68 -15.70 1.53
C ARG A 196 11.36 -16.43 1.30
N VAL A 197 10.27 -15.68 1.08
CA VAL A 197 8.95 -16.26 0.76
C VAL A 197 9.04 -17.10 -0.50
N ALA A 198 9.74 -16.61 -1.52
CA ALA A 198 9.85 -17.28 -2.79
C ALA A 198 10.74 -18.55 -2.70
N ALA A 199 11.82 -18.53 -1.92
CA ALA A 199 12.62 -19.72 -1.61
C ALA A 199 11.79 -20.80 -0.87
N LEU A 200 10.97 -20.40 0.11
CA LEU A 200 10.08 -21.33 0.83
C LEU A 200 9.03 -21.96 -0.09
N ARG A 201 8.51 -21.23 -1.09
CA ARG A 201 7.62 -21.81 -2.10
C ARG A 201 8.30 -22.89 -2.92
N ALA A 202 9.54 -22.64 -3.37
CA ALA A 202 10.33 -23.62 -4.10
C ALA A 202 10.60 -24.87 -3.25
N GLU A 203 10.96 -24.68 -1.97
CA GLU A 203 11.16 -25.79 -1.03
C GLU A 203 9.88 -26.62 -0.82
N VAL A 204 8.73 -25.97 -0.62
CA VAL A 204 7.44 -26.65 -0.46
C VAL A 204 7.07 -27.45 -1.71
N ALA A 205 7.33 -26.92 -2.90
CA ALA A 205 7.09 -27.63 -4.16
C ALA A 205 7.95 -28.90 -4.26
N LEU A 206 9.26 -28.77 -4.03
CA LEU A 206 10.20 -29.90 -4.06
C LEU A 206 9.84 -30.99 -3.03
N LEU A 207 9.53 -30.59 -1.78
CA LEU A 207 9.14 -31.53 -0.74
C LEU A 207 7.82 -32.24 -1.05
N ALA A 208 6.88 -31.55 -1.72
CA ALA A 208 5.62 -32.15 -2.15
C ALA A 208 5.86 -33.22 -3.23
N GLU A 209 6.71 -32.93 -4.22
CA GLU A 209 7.11 -33.88 -5.26
C GLU A 209 7.76 -35.14 -4.66
N LEU A 210 8.75 -34.96 -3.78
CA LEU A 210 9.43 -36.07 -3.10
C LEU A 210 8.49 -36.91 -2.24
N SER A 211 7.46 -36.30 -1.63
CA SER A 211 6.46 -37.01 -0.83
C SER A 211 5.40 -37.75 -1.66
N SER A 212 5.28 -37.43 -2.95
CA SER A 212 4.32 -38.03 -3.88
C SER A 212 4.91 -39.20 -4.70
N GLY A 213 6.24 -39.24 -4.84
CA GLY A 213 6.96 -40.29 -5.56
C GLY A 213 7.34 -41.52 -4.72
N SER A 214 6.98 -41.54 -3.44
CA SER A 214 7.22 -42.62 -2.48
C SER A 214 5.94 -43.34 -2.09
#